data_AF-A0A498QFI3-F1
#
_entry.id   AF-A0A498QFI3-F1
#
_cell.length_a   1.000
_cell.length_b   1.000
_cell.length_c   1.000
_cell.angle_alpha   90.00
_cell.angle_beta   90.00
_cell.angle_gamma   90.00
#
_symmetry.space_group_name_H-M   'P 1'
#
loop_
_entity.id
_entity.type
_entity.pdbx_description
1 polymer ?
#
loop_
_entity_poly.entity_id
_entity_poly.type
_entity_poly.pdbx_seq_one_letter_code
_entity_poly.pdbx_strand_id
1 'polypeptide(L)'
;MISARWAVLAALFLIAPQCVWLAHADPPAPVPEPILQPLAPGQVLRIGPTAGTGTPTGDYGIGATDLCEFVEFPSQLLQVCGDSFAGQGVGFGGWYAPVALHVDTESVDDPDGVRYTGVTGVSKPLLADPTPPGTSQLPAGVVQINRRNYLLVATTKDLEPLNSRLVVAEPVRGGWRTVPGSRRDGSYAGGAQTQISGYYDPIPTPDSPTGWVYIVADSFTRRQPAVLYRSTPEAFTDRSRWQGWAGGPGGGWNKPATPLWPDQVGELSVRQIEGKTVLSYFNASTGDMEVRVAEDPTTLGTAPVTTVVQHDEWPDPADSLPPPYDNRLAEPYGGYISPGSTLDELRIFVSQWNNADPRARAPYRVIQFAVNPFKP
;
A
#
# COMPACT_ATOMS: atom_id res chain seq x y z
N MET A 1 -26.87 -36.78 86.83
CA MET A 1 -25.42 -36.54 86.61
C MET A 1 -25.15 -36.62 85.10
N ILE A 2 -24.75 -35.48 84.52
CA ILE A 2 -23.76 -35.29 83.42
C ILE A 2 -23.92 -36.24 82.21
N SER A 3 -24.56 -35.81 81.11
CA SER A 3 -24.02 -35.01 79.97
C SER A 3 -23.83 -35.90 78.73
N ALA A 4 -24.68 -35.71 77.73
CA ALA A 4 -24.55 -36.28 76.39
C ALA A 4 -23.69 -35.36 75.52
N ARG A 5 -22.59 -35.87 74.97
CA ARG A 5 -21.75 -35.18 73.98
C ARG A 5 -22.41 -35.24 72.60
N TRP A 6 -22.77 -34.08 72.06
CA TRP A 6 -23.05 -33.88 70.63
C TRP A 6 -21.83 -33.20 70.01
N ALA A 7 -21.25 -33.81 68.98
CA ALA A 7 -20.20 -33.21 68.16
C ALA A 7 -20.86 -32.40 67.03
N VAL A 8 -20.61 -31.10 66.99
CA VAL A 8 -20.99 -30.21 65.88
C VAL A 8 -19.77 -30.03 65.00
N LEU A 9 -19.83 -30.52 63.75
CA LEU A 9 -18.88 -30.14 62.70
C LEU A 9 -19.28 -28.75 62.17
N ALA A 10 -18.41 -27.76 62.36
CA ALA A 10 -18.54 -26.45 61.71
C ALA A 10 -17.81 -26.50 60.34
N ALA A 11 -18.57 -26.39 59.26
CA ALA A 11 -18.02 -26.15 57.92
C ALA A 11 -17.77 -24.64 57.75
N LEU A 12 -16.50 -24.25 57.78
CA LEU A 12 -16.05 -22.90 57.47
C LEU A 12 -16.04 -22.70 55.95
N PHE A 13 -16.99 -21.93 55.43
CA PHE A 13 -16.94 -21.40 54.07
C PHE A 13 -15.90 -20.28 54.00
N LEU A 14 -14.78 -20.54 53.30
CA LEU A 14 -13.82 -19.52 52.89
C LEU A 14 -14.41 -18.73 51.70
N ILE A 15 -14.92 -17.53 51.96
CA ILE A 15 -15.23 -16.56 50.92
C ILE A 15 -13.93 -15.85 50.56
N ALA A 16 -13.29 -16.29 49.46
CA ALA A 16 -12.17 -15.56 48.87
C ALA A 16 -12.72 -14.31 48.15
N PRO A 17 -12.17 -13.10 48.39
CA PRO A 17 -12.55 -11.93 47.63
C PRO A 17 -12.03 -12.07 46.20
N GLN A 18 -12.94 -12.18 45.23
CA GLN A 18 -12.58 -12.05 43.83
C GLN A 18 -12.24 -10.59 43.57
N CYS A 19 -10.95 -10.27 43.47
CA CYS A 19 -10.49 -9.00 42.92
C CYS A 19 -10.98 -8.90 41.49
N VAL A 20 -11.99 -8.08 41.24
CA VAL A 20 -12.42 -7.71 39.89
C VAL A 20 -11.37 -6.74 39.36
N TRP A 21 -10.47 -7.23 38.51
CA TRP A 21 -9.55 -6.38 37.78
C TRP A 21 -10.36 -5.64 36.72
N LEU A 22 -10.66 -4.36 36.97
CA LEU A 22 -11.15 -3.45 35.94
C LEU A 22 -10.01 -3.26 34.92
N ALA A 23 -10.01 -4.07 33.86
CA ALA A 23 -9.17 -3.86 32.70
C ALA A 23 -9.59 -2.52 32.08
N HIS A 24 -8.74 -1.51 32.25
CA HIS A 24 -8.84 -0.28 31.48
C HIS A 24 -8.15 -0.58 30.14
N ALA A 25 -8.82 -0.28 29.03
CA ALA A 25 -8.14 -0.24 27.75
C ALA A 25 -7.02 0.80 27.87
N ASP A 26 -5.82 0.46 27.39
CA ASP A 26 -4.78 1.47 27.23
C ASP A 26 -5.36 2.63 26.40
N PRO A 27 -5.07 3.89 26.77
CA PRO A 27 -5.49 5.01 25.95
C PRO A 27 -4.96 4.78 24.52
N PRO A 28 -5.76 5.11 23.47
CA PRO A 28 -5.28 5.01 22.10
C PRO A 28 -3.95 5.75 21.98
N ALA A 29 -3.01 5.15 21.24
CA ALA A 29 -1.74 5.81 20.95
C ALA A 29 -2.04 7.22 20.38
N PRO A 30 -1.29 8.26 20.80
CA PRO A 30 -1.50 9.60 20.28
C PRO A 30 -1.43 9.56 18.75
N VAL A 31 -2.36 10.27 18.10
CA VAL A 31 -2.31 10.47 16.65
C VAL A 31 -0.97 11.15 16.34
N PRO A 32 -0.16 10.63 15.39
CA PRO A 32 1.07 11.30 14.99
C PRO A 32 0.79 12.77 14.66
N GLU A 33 1.62 13.69 15.15
CA GLU A 33 1.49 15.10 14.78
C GLU A 33 2.16 15.34 13.41
N PRO A 34 1.70 16.31 12.60
CA PRO A 34 2.40 16.72 11.39
C PRO A 34 3.85 17.07 11.69
N ILE A 35 4.76 16.52 10.89
CA ILE A 35 6.20 16.68 11.09
C ILE A 35 6.69 17.98 10.43
N LEU A 36 6.03 18.39 9.35
CA LEU A 36 6.28 19.67 8.71
C LEU A 36 5.46 20.77 9.35
N GLN A 37 5.78 22.02 8.98
CA GLN A 37 4.88 23.14 9.24
C GLN A 37 3.47 22.82 8.71
N PRO A 38 2.40 23.16 9.44
CA PRO A 38 1.04 22.80 9.04
C PRO A 38 0.75 23.22 7.60
N LEU A 39 0.46 22.23 6.76
CA LEU A 39 0.07 22.44 5.37
C LEU A 39 -1.39 22.92 5.32
N ALA A 40 -1.69 23.89 4.46
CA ALA A 40 -3.08 24.29 4.20
C ALA A 40 -3.82 23.17 3.42
N PRO A 41 -5.17 23.07 3.51
CA PRO A 41 -5.92 22.11 2.70
C PRO A 41 -5.63 22.25 1.20
N GLY A 42 -5.31 21.13 0.56
CA GLY A 42 -4.88 21.03 -0.84
C GLY A 42 -3.40 21.35 -1.08
N GLN A 43 -2.65 21.79 -0.07
CA GLN A 43 -1.24 22.13 -0.22
C GLN A 43 -0.37 20.87 -0.28
N VAL A 44 0.58 20.89 -1.20
CA VAL A 44 1.61 19.86 -1.38
C VAL A 44 2.99 20.45 -1.16
N LEU A 45 3.88 19.67 -0.55
CA LEU A 45 5.30 19.95 -0.48
C LEU A 45 6.11 18.74 -0.94
N ARG A 46 7.03 18.92 -1.88
CA ARG A 46 8.03 17.92 -2.23
C ARG A 46 9.12 17.89 -1.16
N ILE A 47 9.34 16.71 -0.56
CA ILE A 47 10.44 16.51 0.40
C ILE A 47 11.72 16.22 -0.38
N GLY A 48 11.74 15.15 -1.19
CA GLY A 48 12.91 14.83 -2.00
C GLY A 48 12.91 13.41 -2.57
N PRO A 49 13.86 13.09 -3.46
CA PRO A 49 14.13 11.72 -3.88
C PRO A 49 14.53 10.86 -2.68
N THR A 50 13.93 9.68 -2.55
CA THR A 50 14.22 8.74 -1.46
C THR A 50 14.91 7.47 -1.97
N ALA A 51 14.49 6.94 -3.13
CA ALA A 51 15.09 5.74 -3.72
C ALA A 51 15.40 5.92 -5.22
N GLY A 52 16.33 5.11 -5.74
CA GLY A 52 16.73 5.09 -7.15
C GLY A 52 17.74 6.17 -7.54
N THR A 53 17.67 6.68 -8.77
CA THR A 53 18.69 7.56 -9.36
C THR A 53 19.04 8.73 -8.44
N GLY A 54 20.33 8.87 -8.13
CA GLY A 54 20.88 9.96 -7.33
C GLY A 54 20.66 9.83 -5.82
N THR A 55 20.20 8.69 -5.33
CA THR A 55 19.90 8.48 -3.89
C THR A 55 20.89 7.53 -3.22
N PRO A 56 20.97 7.53 -1.86
CA PRO A 56 21.82 6.59 -1.11
C PRO A 56 21.47 5.11 -1.28
N THR A 57 20.33 4.76 -1.90
CA THR A 57 20.01 3.35 -2.20
C THR A 57 21.05 2.68 -3.11
N GLY A 58 21.84 3.48 -3.84
CA GLY A 58 23.00 3.00 -4.60
C GLY A 58 24.05 2.28 -3.75
N ASP A 59 24.21 2.63 -2.47
CA ASP A 59 25.15 1.99 -1.55
C ASP A 59 24.74 0.53 -1.24
N TYR A 60 23.47 0.19 -1.44
CA TYR A 60 22.93 -1.16 -1.34
C TYR A 60 22.85 -1.89 -2.69
N GLY A 61 23.42 -1.30 -3.74
CA GLY A 61 23.39 -1.86 -5.10
C GLY A 61 22.06 -1.65 -5.82
N ILE A 62 21.30 -0.62 -5.45
CA ILE A 62 20.05 -0.19 -6.11
C ILE A 62 20.25 1.27 -6.55
N GLY A 63 20.84 1.47 -7.73
CA GLY A 63 21.08 2.81 -8.28
C GLY A 63 19.86 3.40 -8.99
N ALA A 64 18.85 2.61 -9.32
CA ALA A 64 17.62 3.05 -9.97
C ALA A 64 16.46 2.09 -9.64
N THR A 65 15.27 2.60 -9.36
CA THR A 65 14.11 1.76 -8.96
C THR A 65 12.78 2.51 -9.04
N ASP A 66 11.68 1.77 -9.04
CA ASP A 66 10.32 2.32 -8.99
C ASP A 66 9.36 1.57 -8.04
N LEU A 67 8.12 2.05 -8.03
CA LEU A 67 6.96 1.59 -7.27
C LEU A 67 7.16 1.75 -5.76
N CYS A 68 7.95 0.88 -5.14
CA CYS A 68 8.31 0.93 -3.72
C CYS A 68 7.11 1.07 -2.76
N GLU A 69 6.17 0.11 -2.84
CA GLU A 69 4.98 0.03 -1.99
C GLU A 69 5.32 -0.45 -0.58
N PHE A 70 4.73 0.17 0.44
CA PHE A 70 5.00 -0.16 1.84
C PHE A 70 4.37 -1.49 2.28
N VAL A 71 5.16 -2.30 2.97
CA VAL A 71 4.72 -3.51 3.68
C VAL A 71 5.14 -3.41 5.13
N GLU A 72 4.16 -3.27 6.03
CA GLU A 72 4.40 -3.04 7.45
C GLU A 72 4.39 -4.34 8.25
N PHE A 73 5.47 -4.58 9.00
CA PHE A 73 5.55 -5.64 9.98
C PHE A 73 5.73 -5.05 11.38
N PRO A 74 5.44 -5.80 12.46
CA PRO A 74 5.50 -5.27 13.82
C PRO A 74 6.85 -4.68 14.28
N SER A 75 7.94 -4.98 13.59
CA SER A 75 9.30 -4.54 13.96
C SER A 75 10.13 -4.11 12.75
N GLN A 76 9.54 -4.11 11.55
CA GLN A 76 10.23 -3.83 10.31
C GLN A 76 9.28 -3.17 9.33
N LEU A 77 9.80 -2.24 8.55
CA LEU A 77 9.07 -1.62 7.46
C LEU A 77 9.84 -1.87 6.18
N LEU A 78 9.16 -2.40 5.17
CA LEU A 78 9.74 -2.64 3.84
C LEU A 78 9.06 -1.75 2.81
N GLN A 79 9.81 -1.37 1.78
CA GLN A 79 9.24 -0.92 0.51
C GLN A 79 9.56 -1.93 -0.58
N VAL A 80 8.52 -2.55 -1.15
CA VAL A 80 8.64 -3.51 -2.24
C VAL A 80 8.62 -2.75 -3.56
N CYS A 81 9.78 -2.71 -4.19
CA CYS A 81 10.01 -1.97 -5.42
C CYS A 81 9.89 -2.88 -6.65
N GLY A 82 9.56 -2.27 -7.80
CA GLY A 82 9.37 -2.95 -9.07
C GLY A 82 10.68 -3.33 -9.74
N ASP A 83 10.88 -2.87 -10.97
CA ASP A 83 12.15 -3.09 -11.65
C ASP A 83 13.23 -2.23 -10.95
N SER A 84 14.36 -2.86 -10.62
CA SER A 84 15.47 -2.19 -9.96
C SER A 84 16.79 -2.53 -10.63
N PHE A 85 17.67 -1.54 -10.72
CA PHE A 85 18.95 -1.65 -11.41
C PHE A 85 20.11 -1.24 -10.49
N ALA A 86 21.25 -1.91 -10.62
CA ALA A 86 22.43 -1.60 -9.82
C ALA A 86 23.08 -0.26 -10.18
N GLY A 87 22.96 0.16 -11.45
CA GLY A 87 23.44 1.45 -11.94
C GLY A 87 22.40 2.56 -11.81
N GLN A 88 22.81 3.80 -12.12
CA GLN A 88 22.04 5.03 -11.93
C GLN A 88 20.88 5.25 -12.94
N GLY A 89 20.47 4.20 -13.65
CA GLY A 89 19.39 4.27 -14.63
C GLY A 89 18.94 2.89 -15.12
N VAL A 90 17.80 2.86 -15.81
CA VAL A 90 17.20 1.65 -16.36
C VAL A 90 18.18 0.91 -17.28
N GLY A 91 18.40 -0.37 -17.00
CA GLY A 91 19.28 -1.24 -17.79
C GLY A 91 20.78 -1.09 -17.48
N PHE A 92 21.18 -0.28 -16.49
CA PHE A 92 22.57 -0.20 -16.07
C PHE A 92 22.86 -1.15 -14.90
N GLY A 93 23.85 -2.03 -15.06
CA GLY A 93 24.23 -3.01 -14.04
C GLY A 93 23.27 -4.19 -13.94
N GLY A 94 23.26 -4.87 -12.78
CA GLY A 94 22.33 -5.98 -12.51
C GLY A 94 20.88 -5.50 -12.48
N TRP A 95 19.95 -6.35 -12.95
CA TRP A 95 18.50 -6.12 -12.94
C TRP A 95 17.83 -7.07 -11.96
N TYR A 96 17.01 -6.52 -11.07
CA TYR A 96 16.30 -7.24 -10.01
C TYR A 96 14.82 -6.85 -10.05
N ALA A 97 13.91 -7.82 -9.95
CA ALA A 97 12.47 -7.56 -9.91
C ALA A 97 11.71 -8.70 -9.23
N PRO A 98 10.99 -8.43 -8.11
CA PRO A 98 11.05 -7.24 -7.27
C PRO A 98 12.21 -7.28 -6.27
N VAL A 99 12.51 -6.14 -5.64
CA VAL A 99 13.35 -6.03 -4.43
C VAL A 99 12.55 -5.45 -3.27
N ALA A 100 13.02 -5.65 -2.04
CA ALA A 100 12.46 -5.02 -0.85
C ALA A 100 13.53 -4.19 -0.15
N LEU A 101 13.40 -2.87 -0.20
CA LEU A 101 14.23 -1.95 0.58
C LEU A 101 13.79 -1.99 2.04
N HIS A 102 14.76 -2.02 2.96
CA HIS A 102 14.53 -2.00 4.41
C HIS A 102 14.50 -0.55 4.87
N VAL A 103 13.33 -0.07 5.28
CA VAL A 103 13.13 1.31 5.72
C VAL A 103 13.59 1.44 7.17
N ASP A 104 14.36 2.48 7.46
CA ASP A 104 14.63 2.91 8.82
C ASP A 104 13.33 3.46 9.43
N THR A 105 12.71 2.72 10.35
CA THR A 105 11.41 3.11 10.93
C THR A 105 11.47 4.44 11.67
N GLU A 106 12.64 4.84 12.17
CA GLU A 106 12.81 6.14 12.85
C GLU A 106 12.78 7.31 11.86
N SER A 107 12.95 7.05 10.56
CA SER A 107 12.95 8.06 9.50
C SER A 107 11.60 8.29 8.84
N VAL A 108 10.58 7.48 9.15
CA VAL A 108 9.23 7.61 8.57
C VAL A 108 8.65 8.99 8.85
N ASP A 109 8.88 9.47 10.06
CA ASP A 109 8.39 10.74 10.55
C ASP A 109 9.49 11.84 10.54
N ASP A 110 10.51 11.70 9.69
CA ASP A 110 11.61 12.66 9.58
C ASP A 110 11.27 13.73 8.51
N PRO A 111 11.46 15.04 8.79
CA PRO A 111 11.24 16.09 7.80
C PRO A 111 12.13 15.96 6.55
N ASP A 112 13.30 15.33 6.66
CA ASP A 112 14.23 15.11 5.55
C ASP A 112 13.87 13.88 4.70
N GLY A 113 12.87 13.10 5.12
CA GLY A 113 12.36 11.93 4.42
C GLY A 113 12.99 10.60 4.84
N VAL A 114 12.46 9.52 4.27
CA VAL A 114 12.84 8.16 4.69
C VAL A 114 14.27 7.79 4.31
N ARG A 115 14.90 7.00 5.17
CA ARG A 115 16.20 6.37 5.00
C ARG A 115 16.06 4.86 4.90
N TYR A 116 17.11 4.24 4.37
CA TYR A 116 17.16 2.80 4.17
C TYR A 116 18.38 2.19 4.86
N THR A 117 18.18 0.99 5.42
CA THR A 117 19.20 0.24 6.16
C THR A 117 19.68 -1.02 5.42
N GLY A 118 19.06 -1.34 4.28
CA GLY A 118 19.41 -2.52 3.51
C GLY A 118 18.42 -2.83 2.39
N VAL A 119 18.66 -3.98 1.75
CA VAL A 119 17.82 -4.52 0.67
C VAL A 119 17.78 -6.03 0.70
N THR A 120 16.61 -6.61 0.38
CA THR A 120 16.42 -8.03 0.07
C THR A 120 15.99 -8.18 -1.40
N GLY A 121 16.41 -9.24 -2.08
CA GLY A 121 16.05 -9.48 -3.49
C GLY A 121 17.20 -9.34 -4.49
N VAL A 122 18.36 -8.83 -4.06
CA VAL A 122 19.54 -8.59 -4.93
C VAL A 122 20.41 -9.83 -5.08
N SER A 123 20.84 -10.44 -3.97
CA SER A 123 21.72 -11.63 -3.99
C SER A 123 20.95 -12.94 -4.12
N LYS A 124 19.69 -12.95 -3.66
CA LYS A 124 18.73 -14.04 -3.80
C LYS A 124 17.38 -13.42 -4.15
N PRO A 125 16.59 -14.03 -5.04
CA PRO A 125 15.28 -13.51 -5.42
C PRO A 125 14.37 -13.26 -4.20
N LEU A 126 13.62 -12.15 -4.24
CA LEU A 126 12.61 -11.86 -3.21
C LEU A 126 11.49 -12.90 -3.24
N LEU A 127 11.12 -13.38 -4.43
CA LEU A 127 10.03 -14.32 -4.65
C LEU A 127 10.57 -15.75 -4.87
N ALA A 128 9.81 -16.76 -4.39
CA ALA A 128 10.18 -18.16 -4.56
C ALA A 128 10.02 -18.66 -6.02
N ASP A 129 8.99 -18.18 -6.71
CA ASP A 129 8.74 -18.54 -8.11
C ASP A 129 9.69 -17.73 -9.01
N PRO A 130 10.50 -18.37 -9.88
CA PRO A 130 11.46 -17.67 -10.72
C PRO A 130 10.75 -16.79 -11.76
N THR A 131 11.39 -15.68 -12.13
CA THR A 131 10.93 -14.81 -13.21
C THR A 131 11.09 -15.51 -14.56
N PRO A 132 10.00 -15.70 -15.34
CA PRO A 132 10.11 -16.26 -16.68
C PRO A 132 11.02 -15.39 -17.59
N PRO A 133 11.76 -15.99 -18.54
CA PRO A 133 12.62 -15.24 -19.45
C PRO A 133 11.85 -14.15 -20.23
N GLY A 134 12.41 -12.94 -20.28
CA GLY A 134 11.81 -11.81 -21.00
C GLY A 134 10.54 -11.24 -20.36
N THR A 135 10.33 -11.48 -19.06
CA THR A 135 9.22 -10.95 -18.27
C THR A 135 9.74 -10.25 -17.02
N SER A 136 8.90 -9.45 -16.37
CA SER A 136 9.15 -8.93 -15.02
C SER A 136 8.09 -9.45 -14.04
N GLN A 137 8.43 -9.50 -12.76
CA GLN A 137 7.48 -9.74 -11.67
C GLN A 137 7.41 -8.47 -10.82
N LEU A 138 6.28 -7.76 -10.90
CA LEU A 138 6.13 -6.43 -10.32
C LEU A 138 5.12 -6.45 -9.15
N PRO A 139 5.36 -5.67 -8.08
CA PRO A 139 4.36 -5.45 -7.05
C PRO A 139 3.15 -4.76 -7.67
N ALA A 140 1.97 -5.30 -7.39
CA ALA A 140 0.71 -4.84 -7.95
C ALA A 140 -0.33 -4.62 -6.84
N GLY A 141 0.12 -4.32 -5.62
CA GLY A 141 -0.75 -4.09 -4.47
C GLY A 141 -0.40 -4.88 -3.23
N VAL A 142 -0.52 -4.24 -2.08
CA VAL A 142 -0.41 -4.87 -0.76
C VAL A 142 -1.76 -4.82 -0.05
N VAL A 143 -2.09 -5.91 0.65
CA VAL A 143 -3.22 -5.97 1.58
C VAL A 143 -2.75 -6.62 2.88
N GLN A 144 -2.93 -5.89 3.99
CA GLN A 144 -2.62 -6.39 5.33
C GLN A 144 -3.91 -6.86 6.02
N ILE A 145 -3.89 -8.10 6.52
CA ILE A 145 -5.01 -8.72 7.23
C ILE A 145 -4.46 -9.42 8.46
N ASN A 146 -4.90 -9.04 9.68
CA ASN A 146 -4.49 -9.67 10.93
C ASN A 146 -2.95 -9.89 11.06
N ARG A 147 -2.15 -8.84 10.78
CA ARG A 147 -0.67 -8.85 10.80
C ARG A 147 -0.01 -9.73 9.73
N ARG A 148 -0.77 -10.26 8.78
CA ARG A 148 -0.25 -10.96 7.61
C ARG A 148 -0.33 -10.05 6.40
N ASN A 149 0.78 -9.90 5.70
CA ASN A 149 0.88 -9.11 4.49
C ASN A 149 0.77 -10.01 3.26
N TYR A 150 -0.18 -9.69 2.40
CA TYR A 150 -0.33 -10.30 1.09
C TYR A 150 0.09 -9.29 0.03
N LEU A 151 1.07 -9.66 -0.78
CA LEU A 151 1.49 -8.90 -1.95
C LEU A 151 0.84 -9.54 -3.19
N LEU A 152 0.11 -8.77 -3.99
CA LEU A 152 -0.22 -9.18 -5.34
C LEU A 152 1.02 -8.94 -6.22
N VAL A 153 1.43 -9.97 -6.94
CA VAL A 153 2.51 -9.89 -7.92
C VAL A 153 1.91 -10.09 -9.31
N ALA A 154 2.11 -9.12 -10.20
CA ALA A 154 1.81 -9.25 -11.62
C ALA A 154 3.07 -9.73 -12.35
N THR A 155 2.94 -10.80 -13.15
CA THR A 155 4.00 -11.18 -14.10
C THR A 155 3.68 -10.57 -15.45
N THR A 156 4.52 -9.67 -15.93
CA THR A 156 4.27 -8.86 -17.10
C THR A 156 5.29 -9.11 -18.21
N LYS A 157 4.87 -8.92 -19.45
CA LYS A 157 5.77 -8.80 -20.59
C LYS A 157 5.43 -7.50 -21.30
N ASP A 158 6.40 -6.62 -21.46
CA ASP A 158 6.18 -5.29 -22.04
C ASP A 158 5.03 -4.53 -21.33
N LEU A 159 4.98 -4.66 -19.98
CA LEU A 159 3.93 -4.16 -19.10
C LEU A 159 2.52 -4.74 -19.31
N GLU A 160 2.35 -5.71 -20.20
CA GLU A 160 1.10 -6.48 -20.33
C GLU A 160 1.07 -7.65 -19.33
N PRO A 161 0.06 -7.74 -18.44
CA PRO A 161 -0.01 -8.80 -17.45
C PRO A 161 -0.35 -10.14 -18.09
N LEU A 162 0.53 -11.13 -17.91
CA LEU A 162 0.29 -12.51 -18.30
C LEU A 162 -0.56 -13.23 -17.25
N ASN A 163 -0.24 -13.00 -15.98
CA ASN A 163 -0.96 -13.54 -14.82
C ASN A 163 -0.64 -12.72 -13.57
N SER A 164 -1.48 -12.85 -12.54
CA SER A 164 -1.20 -12.31 -11.21
C SER A 164 -1.46 -13.34 -10.11
N ARG A 165 -0.76 -13.24 -8.99
CA ARG A 165 -0.88 -14.16 -7.85
C ARG A 165 -0.62 -13.46 -6.53
N LEU A 166 -1.22 -13.96 -5.46
CA LEU A 166 -0.92 -13.48 -4.11
C LEU A 166 0.33 -14.20 -3.59
N VAL A 167 1.16 -13.47 -2.89
CA VAL A 167 2.38 -13.93 -2.21
C VAL A 167 2.30 -13.49 -0.75
N VAL A 168 2.79 -14.32 0.15
CA VAL A 168 2.90 -13.97 1.57
C VAL A 168 4.26 -13.31 1.81
N ALA A 169 4.25 -12.04 2.19
CA ALA A 169 5.48 -11.30 2.46
C ALA A 169 6.08 -11.69 3.83
N GLU A 170 7.41 -11.79 3.89
CA GLU A 170 8.17 -12.10 5.09
C GLU A 170 9.25 -11.03 5.34
N PRO A 171 9.43 -10.54 6.57
CA PRO A 171 10.27 -9.36 6.83
C PRO A 171 11.78 -9.59 6.60
N VAL A 172 12.29 -10.78 6.96
CA VAL A 172 13.75 -10.99 7.14
C VAL A 172 14.43 -11.72 5.98
N ARG A 173 13.68 -12.39 5.11
CA ARG A 173 14.26 -13.23 4.04
C ARG A 173 13.47 -13.15 2.76
N GLY A 174 14.16 -13.30 1.63
CA GLY A 174 13.55 -13.55 0.33
C GLY A 174 13.00 -14.98 0.21
N GLY A 175 12.60 -15.36 -1.00
CA GLY A 175 11.90 -16.62 -1.25
C GLY A 175 10.45 -16.61 -0.77
N TRP A 176 9.77 -15.46 -0.84
CA TRP A 176 8.37 -15.31 -0.48
C TRP A 176 7.49 -16.22 -1.34
N ARG A 177 6.59 -16.95 -0.67
CA ARG A 177 5.85 -18.04 -1.29
C ARG A 177 4.53 -17.57 -1.85
N THR A 178 4.24 -18.01 -3.07
CA THR A 178 2.92 -17.91 -3.69
C THR A 178 1.88 -18.58 -2.81
N VAL A 179 0.77 -17.89 -2.55
CA VAL A 179 -0.41 -18.46 -1.90
C VAL A 179 -1.01 -19.51 -2.83
N PRO A 180 -1.15 -20.78 -2.39
CA PRO A 180 -1.70 -21.85 -3.23
C PRO A 180 -3.08 -21.48 -3.80
N GLY A 181 -3.28 -21.74 -5.10
CA GLY A 181 -4.55 -21.49 -5.78
C GLY A 181 -4.88 -20.02 -6.07
N SER A 182 -4.01 -19.07 -5.73
CA SER A 182 -4.28 -17.62 -5.91
C SER A 182 -3.98 -17.08 -7.33
N ARG A 183 -3.22 -17.84 -8.13
CA ARG A 183 -2.84 -17.45 -9.50
C ARG A 183 -4.08 -17.31 -10.38
N ARG A 184 -4.13 -16.25 -11.17
CA ARG A 184 -5.16 -16.01 -12.21
C ARG A 184 -4.48 -15.49 -13.46
N ASP A 185 -5.04 -15.83 -14.62
CA ASP A 185 -4.59 -15.27 -15.90
C ASP A 185 -4.82 -13.76 -15.94
N GLY A 186 -4.05 -13.03 -16.76
CA GLY A 186 -4.16 -11.58 -16.90
C GLY A 186 -5.53 -11.09 -17.38
N SER A 187 -6.33 -11.97 -18.00
CA SER A 187 -7.70 -11.69 -18.43
C SER A 187 -8.77 -11.91 -17.34
N TYR A 188 -8.39 -12.44 -16.18
CA TYR A 188 -9.34 -12.73 -15.11
C TYR A 188 -10.09 -11.47 -14.66
N ALA A 189 -11.40 -11.61 -14.44
CA ALA A 189 -12.31 -10.48 -14.19
C ALA A 189 -12.20 -9.36 -15.26
N GLY A 190 -11.95 -9.72 -16.51
CA GLY A 190 -11.75 -8.76 -17.61
C GLY A 190 -10.44 -7.97 -17.51
N GLY A 191 -9.49 -8.41 -16.68
CA GLY A 191 -8.24 -7.70 -16.39
C GLY A 191 -8.30 -6.75 -15.19
N ALA A 192 -9.49 -6.50 -14.63
CA ALA A 192 -9.77 -5.56 -13.53
C ALA A 192 -9.31 -6.04 -12.14
N GLN A 193 -8.51 -7.09 -12.08
CA GLN A 193 -7.85 -7.56 -10.85
C GLN A 193 -6.39 -7.93 -11.12
N THR A 194 -5.74 -7.23 -12.04
CA THR A 194 -4.30 -7.40 -12.26
C THR A 194 -3.47 -6.48 -11.37
N GLN A 195 -4.11 -5.48 -10.77
CA GLN A 195 -3.58 -4.64 -9.70
C GLN A 195 -4.68 -4.36 -8.67
N ILE A 196 -4.28 -4.26 -7.41
CA ILE A 196 -5.16 -4.08 -6.26
C ILE A 196 -4.52 -3.14 -5.24
N SER A 197 -5.30 -2.68 -4.27
CA SER A 197 -4.82 -2.25 -2.96
C SER A 197 -5.97 -2.46 -1.97
N GLY A 198 -5.67 -2.62 -0.68
CA GLY A 198 -6.73 -2.88 0.29
C GLY A 198 -6.33 -2.73 1.74
N TYR A 199 -7.34 -2.55 2.58
CA TYR A 199 -7.19 -2.55 4.04
C TYR A 199 -8.23 -3.46 4.68
N TYR A 200 -7.92 -3.92 5.89
CA TYR A 200 -8.80 -4.73 6.70
C TYR A 200 -9.42 -3.87 7.81
N ASP A 201 -10.74 -3.79 7.80
CA ASP A 201 -11.55 -3.20 8.86
C ASP A 201 -12.07 -4.32 9.78
N PRO A 202 -11.55 -4.44 11.02
CA PRO A 202 -11.94 -5.50 11.94
C PRO A 202 -13.31 -5.27 12.59
N ILE A 203 -14.03 -4.18 12.29
CA ILE A 203 -15.33 -3.88 12.90
C ILE A 203 -16.37 -4.92 12.44
N PRO A 204 -16.95 -5.71 13.36
CA PRO A 204 -17.93 -6.73 13.01
C PRO A 204 -19.18 -6.14 12.37
N THR A 205 -19.71 -6.86 11.38
CA THR A 205 -21.04 -6.60 10.78
C THR A 205 -21.86 -7.89 10.81
N PRO A 206 -23.21 -7.84 10.67
CA PRO A 206 -24.03 -9.05 10.62
C PRO A 206 -23.56 -10.06 9.56
N ASP A 207 -23.04 -9.54 8.43
CA ASP A 207 -22.60 -10.34 7.29
C ASP A 207 -21.11 -10.75 7.37
N SER A 208 -20.33 -10.11 8.24
CA SER A 208 -18.95 -10.52 8.53
C SER A 208 -18.60 -10.26 10.00
N PRO A 209 -18.75 -11.29 10.87
CA PRO A 209 -18.47 -11.16 12.30
C PRO A 209 -17.01 -10.85 12.64
N THR A 210 -16.08 -11.10 11.71
CA THR A 210 -14.65 -10.78 11.82
C THR A 210 -14.28 -9.53 11.03
N GLY A 211 -15.25 -8.73 10.58
CA GLY A 211 -14.97 -7.52 9.80
C GLY A 211 -14.69 -7.79 8.32
N TRP A 212 -14.38 -6.74 7.57
CA TRP A 212 -14.27 -6.79 6.11
C TRP A 212 -12.86 -6.41 5.64
N VAL A 213 -12.40 -7.07 4.60
CA VAL A 213 -11.28 -6.60 3.78
C VAL A 213 -11.88 -5.85 2.61
N TYR A 214 -11.57 -4.56 2.48
CA TYR A 214 -11.95 -3.74 1.33
C TYR A 214 -10.80 -3.71 0.33
N ILE A 215 -11.12 -3.91 -0.95
CA ILE A 215 -10.14 -3.99 -2.03
C ILE A 215 -10.56 -3.06 -3.16
N VAL A 216 -9.73 -2.07 -3.46
CA VAL A 216 -9.81 -1.32 -4.71
C VAL A 216 -8.97 -2.07 -5.74
N ALA A 217 -9.51 -2.28 -6.94
CA ALA A 217 -8.85 -3.03 -7.99
C ALA A 217 -9.03 -2.37 -9.34
N ASP A 218 -8.07 -2.61 -10.23
CA ASP A 218 -8.04 -2.10 -11.59
C ASP A 218 -7.17 -3.02 -12.49
N SER A 219 -6.73 -2.48 -13.61
CA SER A 219 -5.82 -3.14 -14.53
C SER A 219 -4.40 -2.59 -14.42
N PHE A 220 -3.40 -3.47 -14.32
CA PHE A 220 -1.98 -3.08 -14.35
C PHE A 220 -1.59 -2.28 -15.61
N THR A 221 -2.37 -2.41 -16.70
CA THR A 221 -2.17 -1.67 -17.95
C THR A 221 -2.66 -0.22 -17.90
N ARG A 222 -3.30 0.20 -16.81
CA ARG A 222 -3.89 1.54 -16.62
C ARG A 222 -4.98 1.89 -17.64
N ARG A 223 -5.64 0.88 -18.21
CA ARG A 223 -6.67 1.05 -19.26
C ARG A 223 -8.09 0.98 -18.74
N GLN A 224 -8.26 0.82 -17.43
CA GLN A 224 -9.55 0.57 -16.79
C GLN A 224 -9.74 1.49 -15.58
N PRO A 225 -11.00 1.83 -15.26
CA PRO A 225 -11.31 2.53 -14.04
C PRO A 225 -11.18 1.64 -12.80
N ALA A 226 -11.04 2.27 -11.65
CA ALA A 226 -11.09 1.59 -10.36
C ALA A 226 -12.48 0.99 -10.09
N VAL A 227 -12.49 -0.24 -9.60
CA VAL A 227 -13.66 -0.94 -9.08
C VAL A 227 -13.41 -1.36 -7.63
N LEU A 228 -14.50 -1.57 -6.88
CA LEU A 228 -14.43 -1.90 -5.46
C LEU A 228 -14.97 -3.31 -5.19
N TYR A 229 -14.26 -4.01 -4.33
CA TYR A 229 -14.64 -5.29 -3.78
C TYR A 229 -14.56 -5.29 -2.26
N ARG A 230 -15.24 -6.26 -1.64
CA ARG A 230 -14.97 -6.68 -0.26
C ARG A 230 -14.87 -8.19 -0.14
N SER A 231 -14.19 -8.67 0.88
CA SER A 231 -14.13 -10.10 1.22
C SER A 231 -14.03 -10.28 2.74
N THR A 232 -14.42 -11.44 3.26
CA THR A 232 -14.04 -11.79 4.63
C THR A 232 -12.54 -12.12 4.67
N PRO A 233 -11.86 -11.97 5.82
CA PRO A 233 -10.45 -12.32 5.97
C PRO A 233 -10.10 -13.74 5.48
N GLU A 234 -11.00 -14.70 5.71
CA GLU A 234 -10.81 -16.11 5.38
C GLU A 234 -11.01 -16.40 3.88
N ALA A 235 -11.81 -15.57 3.19
CA ALA A 235 -12.07 -15.71 1.77
C ALA A 235 -11.13 -14.89 0.89
N PHE A 236 -10.37 -13.95 1.46
CA PHE A 236 -9.53 -13.00 0.72
C PHE A 236 -8.60 -13.66 -0.32
N THR A 237 -7.96 -14.78 0.00
CA THR A 237 -6.99 -15.40 -0.91
C THR A 237 -7.62 -16.05 -2.14
N ASP A 238 -8.94 -16.28 -2.13
CA ASP A 238 -9.71 -16.72 -3.28
C ASP A 238 -10.48 -15.56 -3.89
N ARG A 239 -9.84 -14.94 -4.90
CA ARG A 239 -10.38 -13.78 -5.62
C ARG A 239 -11.69 -14.02 -6.36
N SER A 240 -12.13 -15.28 -6.50
CA SER A 240 -13.45 -15.60 -7.07
C SER A 240 -14.61 -15.40 -6.09
N ARG A 241 -14.29 -15.27 -4.80
CA ARG A 241 -15.25 -15.09 -3.70
C ARG A 241 -15.40 -13.63 -3.28
N TRP A 242 -14.70 -12.70 -3.93
CA TRP A 242 -14.78 -11.29 -3.64
C TRP A 242 -16.14 -10.73 -4.09
N GLN A 243 -16.79 -9.96 -3.22
CA GLN A 243 -18.08 -9.33 -3.48
C GLN A 243 -17.86 -7.96 -4.11
N GLY A 244 -18.26 -7.79 -5.37
CA GLY A 244 -18.18 -6.51 -6.06
C GLY A 244 -19.21 -5.49 -5.53
N TRP A 245 -18.85 -4.21 -5.61
CA TRP A 245 -19.73 -3.07 -5.36
C TRP A 245 -20.27 -2.51 -6.68
N ALA A 246 -21.58 -2.31 -6.75
CA ALA A 246 -22.22 -1.60 -7.85
C ALA A 246 -22.83 -0.28 -7.34
N GLY A 247 -22.58 0.83 -8.03
CA GLY A 247 -23.18 2.13 -7.74
C GLY A 247 -24.59 2.29 -8.33
N GLY A 248 -25.31 3.33 -7.90
CA GLY A 248 -26.59 3.75 -8.49
C GLY A 248 -27.82 2.95 -8.04
N PRO A 249 -29.00 3.24 -8.63
CA PRO A 249 -30.26 2.57 -8.27
C PRO A 249 -30.20 1.05 -8.49
N GLY A 250 -30.50 0.28 -7.45
CA GLY A 250 -30.41 -1.19 -7.50
C GLY A 250 -28.99 -1.75 -7.37
N GLY A 251 -28.01 -0.88 -7.12
CA GLY A 251 -26.63 -1.24 -6.76
C GLY A 251 -26.51 -1.86 -5.37
N GLY A 252 -25.28 -1.96 -4.89
CA GLY A 252 -24.93 -2.57 -3.62
C GLY A 252 -23.80 -3.60 -3.73
N TRP A 253 -23.50 -4.23 -2.60
CA TRP A 253 -22.53 -5.32 -2.51
C TRP A 253 -23.04 -6.62 -3.14
N ASN A 254 -22.08 -7.50 -3.48
CA ASN A 254 -22.33 -8.81 -4.08
C ASN A 254 -23.04 -8.70 -5.45
N LYS A 255 -22.64 -7.70 -6.22
CA LYS A 255 -23.03 -7.48 -7.62
C LYS A 255 -21.78 -7.49 -8.51
N PRO A 256 -21.92 -7.62 -9.84
CA PRO A 256 -20.82 -7.29 -10.74
C PRO A 256 -20.32 -5.88 -10.44
N ALA A 257 -19.02 -5.75 -10.19
CA ALA A 257 -18.47 -4.46 -9.78
C ALA A 257 -18.61 -3.43 -10.91
N THR A 258 -19.03 -2.22 -10.58
CA THR A 258 -19.09 -1.09 -11.52
C THR A 258 -17.96 -0.11 -11.24
N PRO A 259 -17.50 0.66 -12.24
CA PRO A 259 -16.54 1.74 -12.03
C PRO A 259 -16.98 2.67 -10.89
N LEU A 260 -16.06 3.04 -10.00
CA LEU A 260 -16.30 4.04 -8.96
C LEU A 260 -16.42 5.45 -9.57
N TRP A 261 -15.59 5.75 -10.58
CA TRP A 261 -15.63 6.93 -11.44
C TRP A 261 -15.10 6.55 -12.84
N PRO A 262 -15.25 7.38 -13.88
CA PRO A 262 -14.98 6.95 -15.27
C PRO A 262 -13.50 7.00 -15.69
N ASP A 263 -12.63 7.67 -14.93
CA ASP A 263 -11.21 7.83 -15.32
C ASP A 263 -10.46 6.51 -15.26
N GLN A 264 -9.45 6.40 -16.13
CA GLN A 264 -8.53 5.27 -16.13
C GLN A 264 -7.44 5.53 -15.09
N VAL A 265 -7.13 4.52 -14.28
CA VAL A 265 -6.21 4.68 -13.16
C VAL A 265 -5.22 3.53 -13.07
N GLY A 266 -4.19 3.75 -12.25
CA GLY A 266 -3.16 2.76 -11.95
C GLY A 266 -2.50 3.02 -10.59
N GLU A 267 -1.65 2.08 -10.20
CA GLU A 267 -0.79 2.12 -9.03
C GLU A 267 -1.52 2.52 -7.75
N LEU A 268 -2.57 1.77 -7.45
CA LEU A 268 -3.46 2.03 -6.32
C LEU A 268 -2.75 1.89 -4.96
N SER A 269 -3.03 2.80 -4.04
CA SER A 269 -2.67 2.72 -2.62
C SER A 269 -3.84 3.18 -1.76
N VAL A 270 -4.61 2.24 -1.22
CA VAL A 270 -5.73 2.53 -0.30
C VAL A 270 -5.38 2.16 1.13
N ARG A 271 -5.64 3.07 2.06
CA ARG A 271 -5.50 2.85 3.50
C ARG A 271 -6.72 3.38 4.24
N GLN A 272 -6.95 2.85 5.44
CA GLN A 272 -7.81 3.49 6.42
C GLN A 272 -6.94 4.40 7.30
N ILE A 273 -7.24 5.70 7.33
CA ILE A 273 -6.51 6.71 8.11
C ILE A 273 -7.56 7.50 8.89
N GLU A 274 -7.44 7.54 10.21
CA GLU A 274 -8.37 8.24 11.11
C GLU A 274 -9.85 7.89 10.84
N GLY A 275 -10.11 6.62 10.51
CA GLY A 275 -11.44 6.11 10.21
C GLY A 275 -11.97 6.44 8.80
N LYS A 276 -11.23 7.20 7.99
CA LYS A 276 -11.58 7.52 6.59
C LYS A 276 -10.90 6.55 5.62
N THR A 277 -11.51 6.35 4.46
CA THR A 277 -10.85 5.68 3.34
C THR A 277 -10.04 6.71 2.56
N VAL A 278 -8.72 6.51 2.50
CA VAL A 278 -7.81 7.35 1.73
C VAL A 278 -7.25 6.51 0.58
N LEU A 279 -7.49 6.96 -0.66
CA LEU A 279 -6.97 6.32 -1.86
C LEU A 279 -6.04 7.29 -2.58
N SER A 280 -4.77 6.91 -2.76
CA SER A 280 -3.85 7.54 -3.71
C SER A 280 -3.69 6.66 -4.94
N TYR A 281 -3.59 7.28 -6.12
CA TYR A 281 -3.53 6.58 -7.40
C TYR A 281 -2.94 7.47 -8.49
N PHE A 282 -2.41 6.85 -9.54
CA PHE A 282 -2.09 7.52 -10.80
C PHE A 282 -3.34 7.64 -11.67
N ASN A 283 -3.65 8.85 -12.13
CA ASN A 283 -4.75 9.12 -13.05
C ASN A 283 -4.21 9.08 -14.48
N ALA A 284 -4.41 7.97 -15.18
CA ALA A 284 -3.96 7.81 -16.56
C ALA A 284 -4.74 8.69 -17.57
N SER A 285 -5.92 9.20 -17.19
CA SER A 285 -6.66 10.14 -18.03
C SER A 285 -6.00 11.53 -18.07
N THR A 286 -5.30 11.95 -17.02
CA THR A 286 -4.67 13.29 -16.93
C THR A 286 -3.14 13.26 -16.87
N GLY A 287 -2.57 12.13 -16.43
CA GLY A 287 -1.15 11.98 -16.11
C GLY A 287 -0.79 12.34 -14.66
N ASP A 288 -1.77 12.73 -13.84
CA ASP A 288 -1.52 13.25 -12.49
C ASP A 288 -1.44 12.14 -11.43
N MET A 289 -0.82 12.47 -10.30
CA MET A 289 -0.99 11.72 -9.05
C MET A 289 -2.06 12.37 -8.21
N GLU A 290 -3.04 11.59 -7.78
CA GLU A 290 -4.21 12.10 -7.07
C GLU A 290 -4.45 11.37 -5.75
N VAL A 291 -5.17 12.04 -4.86
CA VAL A 291 -5.71 11.47 -3.62
C VAL A 291 -7.19 11.80 -3.49
N ARG A 292 -7.95 10.82 -2.99
CA ARG A 292 -9.33 10.96 -2.54
C ARG A 292 -9.43 10.57 -1.07
N VAL A 293 -10.15 11.36 -0.29
CA VAL A 293 -10.53 11.04 1.10
C VAL A 293 -12.05 10.88 1.16
N ALA A 294 -12.51 9.72 1.59
CA ALA A 294 -13.92 9.37 1.67
C ALA A 294 -14.29 8.92 3.08
N GLU A 295 -15.55 9.15 3.46
CA GLU A 295 -16.14 8.63 4.69
C GLU A 295 -16.05 7.10 4.77
N ASP A 296 -16.27 6.45 3.62
CA ASP A 296 -16.26 5.00 3.49
C ASP A 296 -15.83 4.61 2.06
N PRO A 297 -15.42 3.36 1.80
CA PRO A 297 -14.86 3.00 0.50
C PRO A 297 -15.89 3.09 -0.64
N THR A 298 -17.20 3.00 -0.36
CA THR A 298 -18.24 3.09 -1.39
C THR A 298 -18.47 4.53 -1.89
N THR A 299 -18.04 5.53 -1.12
CA THR A 299 -18.17 6.96 -1.46
C THR A 299 -16.92 7.56 -2.15
N LEU A 300 -15.89 6.75 -2.41
CA LEU A 300 -14.69 7.15 -3.16
C LEU A 300 -14.99 7.83 -4.50
N GLY A 301 -16.02 7.36 -5.22
CA GLY A 301 -16.39 7.90 -6.54
C GLY A 301 -16.83 9.37 -6.54
N THR A 302 -17.30 9.87 -5.39
CA THR A 302 -17.78 11.26 -5.21
C THR A 302 -16.92 12.07 -4.25
N ALA A 303 -15.88 11.47 -3.68
CA ALA A 303 -14.95 12.14 -2.78
C ALA A 303 -14.21 13.29 -3.47
N PRO A 304 -13.85 14.36 -2.74
CA PRO A 304 -13.03 15.43 -3.28
C PRO A 304 -11.66 14.88 -3.71
N VAL A 305 -11.10 15.47 -4.78
CA VAL A 305 -9.82 15.07 -5.36
C VAL A 305 -8.76 16.12 -5.03
N THR A 306 -7.62 15.68 -4.53
CA THR A 306 -6.41 16.50 -4.38
C THR A 306 -5.35 16.03 -5.34
N THR A 307 -4.85 16.91 -6.20
CA THR A 307 -3.71 16.62 -7.08
C THR A 307 -2.43 16.72 -6.26
N VAL A 308 -1.79 15.57 -6.00
CA VAL A 308 -0.51 15.47 -5.28
C VAL A 308 0.62 15.88 -6.20
N VAL A 309 0.65 15.36 -7.43
CA VAL A 309 1.63 15.73 -8.44
C VAL A 309 0.90 16.02 -9.72
N GLN A 310 1.13 17.20 -10.28
CA GLN A 310 0.62 17.56 -11.59
C GLN A 310 1.62 17.11 -12.66
N HIS A 311 1.13 16.45 -13.71
CA HIS A 311 1.97 16.10 -14.86
C HIS A 311 2.52 17.36 -15.55
N ASP A 312 3.79 17.32 -15.92
CA ASP A 312 4.46 18.37 -16.70
C ASP A 312 5.47 17.75 -17.69
N GLU A 313 6.04 18.59 -18.56
CA GLU A 313 7.11 18.17 -19.46
C GLU A 313 8.44 17.93 -18.73
N TRP A 314 9.30 17.09 -19.32
CA TRP A 314 10.65 16.86 -18.80
C TRP A 314 11.47 18.18 -18.82
N PRO A 315 12.11 18.57 -17.71
CA PRO A 315 13.04 19.70 -17.70
C PRO A 315 14.35 19.34 -18.42
N ASP A 316 15.14 20.36 -18.76
CA ASP A 316 16.53 20.21 -19.22
C ASP A 316 17.49 20.84 -18.19
N PRO A 317 18.31 20.04 -17.47
CA PRO A 317 18.46 18.58 -17.57
C PRO A 317 17.32 17.81 -16.88
N ALA A 318 17.04 16.59 -17.35
CA ALA A 318 15.93 15.74 -16.89
C ALA A 318 15.96 15.39 -15.39
N ASP A 319 17.14 15.37 -14.78
CA ASP A 319 17.31 15.08 -13.35
C ASP A 319 16.82 16.23 -12.45
N SER A 320 16.63 17.44 -13.00
CA SER A 320 16.23 18.64 -12.27
C SER A 320 14.86 18.46 -11.62
N LEU A 321 14.72 19.05 -10.43
CA LEU A 321 13.44 19.14 -9.74
C LEU A 321 13.09 20.61 -9.51
N PRO A 322 11.82 21.00 -9.64
CA PRO A 322 11.38 22.35 -9.34
C PRO A 322 11.51 22.64 -7.82
N PRO A 323 11.35 23.90 -7.39
CA PRO A 323 11.31 24.24 -5.97
C PRO A 323 10.30 23.38 -5.19
N PRO A 324 10.49 23.12 -3.88
CA PRO A 324 9.65 22.18 -3.11
C PRO A 324 8.14 22.44 -3.13
N TYR A 325 7.71 23.69 -3.32
CA TYR A 325 6.30 24.11 -3.35
C TYR A 325 5.66 24.02 -4.75
N ASP A 326 6.43 23.64 -5.77
CA ASP A 326 5.95 23.34 -7.10
C ASP A 326 5.89 21.82 -7.24
N ASN A 327 4.67 21.27 -7.26
CA ASN A 327 4.41 19.84 -7.28
C ASN A 327 4.29 19.27 -8.71
N ARG A 328 4.87 19.95 -9.70
CA ARG A 328 4.92 19.45 -11.08
C ARG A 328 6.03 18.42 -11.26
N LEU A 329 5.74 17.36 -12.01
CA LEU A 329 6.70 16.30 -12.32
C LEU A 329 6.40 15.68 -13.69
N ALA A 330 7.45 15.38 -14.44
CA ALA A 330 7.32 14.62 -15.68
C ALA A 330 7.15 13.13 -15.40
N GLU A 331 6.18 12.53 -16.11
CA GLU A 331 5.86 11.09 -16.10
C GLU A 331 5.78 10.47 -14.68
N PRO A 332 4.94 11.03 -13.77
CA PRO A 332 4.76 10.45 -12.45
C PRO A 332 3.92 9.16 -12.53
N TYR A 333 4.11 8.26 -11.57
CA TYR A 333 3.26 7.10 -11.32
C TYR A 333 3.54 6.55 -9.91
N GLY A 334 2.89 5.46 -9.49
CA GLY A 334 3.05 4.97 -8.11
C GLY A 334 2.05 5.66 -7.20
N GLY A 335 2.52 6.36 -6.16
CA GLY A 335 1.64 7.08 -5.22
C GLY A 335 1.36 6.30 -3.94
N TYR A 336 2.37 5.67 -3.36
CA TYR A 336 2.17 4.81 -2.20
C TYR A 336 2.17 5.62 -0.90
N ILE A 337 1.10 5.43 -0.11
CA ILE A 337 0.92 6.12 1.16
C ILE A 337 1.81 5.45 2.21
N SER A 338 2.65 6.24 2.86
CA SER A 338 3.50 5.81 3.97
C SER A 338 2.66 5.47 5.21
N PRO A 339 3.04 4.45 5.99
CA PRO A 339 2.66 4.38 7.40
C PRO A 339 2.98 5.70 8.13
N GLY A 340 2.26 6.00 9.20
CA GLY A 340 2.40 7.26 9.96
C GLY A 340 1.63 8.46 9.38
N SER A 341 1.20 8.39 8.11
CA SER A 341 0.39 9.44 7.47
C SER A 341 -0.90 9.77 8.24
N THR A 342 -1.24 11.06 8.30
CA THR A 342 -2.47 11.59 8.91
C THR A 342 -3.31 12.33 7.87
N LEU A 343 -4.55 12.70 8.21
CA LEU A 343 -5.39 13.48 7.30
C LEU A 343 -4.93 14.94 7.15
N ASP A 344 -4.02 15.42 8.00
CA ASP A 344 -3.40 16.75 7.88
C ASP A 344 -2.03 16.69 7.18
N GLU A 345 -1.41 15.51 7.11
CA GLU A 345 -0.14 15.29 6.43
C GLU A 345 -0.03 13.84 5.93
N LEU A 346 -0.51 13.57 4.72
CA LEU A 346 -0.21 12.32 4.03
C LEU A 346 1.20 12.38 3.45
N ARG A 347 1.98 11.31 3.64
CA ARG A 347 3.28 11.12 2.99
C ARG A 347 3.15 10.14 1.83
N ILE A 348 3.40 10.61 0.62
CA ILE A 348 3.13 9.89 -0.64
C ILE A 348 4.40 9.73 -1.44
N PHE A 349 4.64 8.50 -1.91
CA PHE A 349 5.84 8.11 -2.62
C PHE A 349 5.52 7.91 -4.10
N VAL A 350 6.01 8.83 -4.92
CA VAL A 350 5.72 8.91 -6.36
C VAL A 350 6.98 8.50 -7.13
N SER A 351 6.82 7.52 -8.01
CA SER A 351 7.86 7.10 -8.94
C SER A 351 7.94 8.06 -10.12
N GLN A 352 9.14 8.19 -10.67
CA GLN A 352 9.43 9.00 -11.84
C GLN A 352 10.36 8.20 -12.76
N TRP A 353 10.01 8.09 -14.04
CA TRP A 353 10.84 7.39 -15.02
C TRP A 353 10.92 8.17 -16.31
N ASN A 354 12.11 8.66 -16.67
CA ASN A 354 12.33 9.24 -18.00
C ASN A 354 12.43 8.15 -19.05
N ASN A 355 11.35 8.00 -19.81
CA ASN A 355 11.27 7.10 -20.95
C ASN A 355 10.94 7.82 -22.27
N ALA A 356 11.10 9.15 -22.30
CA ALA A 356 10.78 9.99 -23.44
C ALA A 356 11.51 9.58 -24.73
N ASP A 357 12.69 8.96 -24.61
CA ASP A 357 13.33 8.25 -25.72
C ASP A 357 14.04 6.96 -25.26
N PRO A 358 14.29 5.96 -26.14
CA PRO A 358 14.88 4.66 -25.75
C PRO A 358 16.30 4.70 -25.16
N ARG A 359 17.00 5.84 -25.27
CA ARG A 359 18.29 6.11 -24.65
C ARG A 359 18.14 6.85 -23.32
N ALA A 360 17.01 7.49 -23.05
CA ALA A 360 16.69 8.00 -21.73
C ALA A 360 16.62 6.82 -20.76
N ARG A 361 17.61 6.74 -19.88
CA ARG A 361 17.71 5.70 -18.83
C ARG A 361 17.51 6.29 -17.44
N ALA A 362 17.49 7.61 -17.29
CA ALA A 362 17.48 8.33 -16.02
C ALA A 362 16.75 9.68 -16.16
N PRO A 363 16.12 10.17 -15.08
CA PRO A 363 16.03 9.52 -13.78
C PRO A 363 15.06 8.34 -13.77
N TYR A 364 15.31 7.39 -12.87
CA TYR A 364 14.40 6.30 -12.52
C TYR A 364 14.44 6.12 -11.00
N ARG A 365 13.50 6.79 -10.33
CA ARG A 365 13.57 7.11 -8.89
C ARG A 365 12.19 7.21 -8.26
N VAL A 366 12.18 7.22 -6.92
CA VAL A 366 11.00 7.48 -6.09
C VAL A 366 11.22 8.77 -5.30
N ILE A 367 10.21 9.62 -5.26
CA ILE A 367 10.23 10.96 -4.65
C ILE A 367 9.10 11.03 -3.62
N GLN A 368 9.41 11.56 -2.43
CA GLN A 368 8.45 11.73 -1.35
C GLN A 368 7.81 13.12 -1.39
N PHE A 369 6.50 13.16 -1.21
CA PHE A 369 5.67 14.35 -1.09
C PHE A 369 4.88 14.31 0.23
N ALA A 370 4.64 15.48 0.81
CA ALA A 370 3.66 15.68 1.87
C ALA A 370 2.45 16.42 1.31
N VAL A 371 1.24 16.01 1.69
CA VAL A 371 -0.01 16.66 1.26
C VAL A 371 -1.00 16.75 2.41
N ASN A 372 -1.66 17.89 2.57
CA ASN A 372 -2.90 17.97 3.34
C ASN A 372 -4.07 17.84 2.35
N PRO A 373 -4.68 16.66 2.20
CA PRO A 373 -5.73 16.46 1.21
C PRO A 373 -7.00 17.25 1.57
N PHE A 374 -7.83 17.52 0.55
CA PHE A 374 -9.22 17.88 0.80
C PHE A 374 -9.94 16.71 1.49
N LYS A 375 -10.78 17.07 2.46
CA LYS A 375 -11.56 16.17 3.30
C LYS A 375 -13.05 16.28 2.90
N PRO A 376 -13.84 15.20 3.06
CA PRO A 376 -15.26 15.19 2.69
C PRO A 376 -16.13 16.17 3.49
#